data_AF-A0A534Y8K0-F1
#
_entry.id   AF-A0A534Y8K0-F1
#
_cell.length_a   1.000
_cell.length_b   1.000
_cell.length_c   1.000
_cell.angle_alpha   90.00
_cell.angle_beta   90.00
_cell.angle_gamma   90.00
#
_symmetry.space_group_name_H-M   'P 1'
#
loop_
_entity.id
_entity.type
_entity.pdbx_description
1 polymer ?
#
loop_
_entity_poly.entity_id
_entity_poly.type
_entity_poly.pdbx_seq_one_letter_code
_entity_poly.pdbx_strand_id
1 'polypeptide(L)'
;MAFSADELEQRAERAVRRGELLLALELFESLLADNPEDERVRQRMESVRALLQPSELVNRRRAEPDAPEQAAPEALSDAEHGEIHASAGRFEEATRWYEKAVEKNPGNELLRERLEELRSFAPPGARADLAAAEKLEAPPSPPRPVPRQQLGRSARAAEASFAPLDERPKAREPLPRDPIEMLKTLLDRIRSARRNP
;
A
#
# COMPACT_ATOMS: atom_id res chain seq x y z
N MET A 1 4.59 49.16 -0.26
CA MET A 1 5.78 50.04 -0.24
C MET A 1 6.96 49.15 -0.60
N ALA A 2 7.69 49.49 -1.66
CA ALA A 2 8.93 48.79 -1.99
C ALA A 2 9.99 49.22 -0.96
N PHE A 3 10.69 48.25 -0.37
CA PHE A 3 11.79 48.54 0.54
C PHE A 3 12.97 49.08 -0.25
N SER A 4 13.74 50.00 0.35
CA SER A 4 15.01 50.44 -0.25
C SER A 4 16.06 49.32 -0.17
N ALA A 5 17.07 49.37 -1.05
CA ALA A 5 18.15 48.38 -1.06
C ALA A 5 18.85 48.28 0.30
N ASP A 6 19.12 49.41 0.95
CA ASP A 6 19.75 49.44 2.28
C ASP A 6 18.87 48.78 3.36
N GLU A 7 17.55 48.95 3.29
CA GLU A 7 16.61 48.32 4.21
C GLU A 7 16.53 46.80 4.00
N LEU A 8 16.57 46.36 2.74
CA LEU A 8 16.63 44.94 2.39
C LEU A 8 17.93 44.30 2.88
N GLU A 9 19.07 44.97 2.72
CA GLU A 9 20.36 44.48 3.19
C GLU A 9 20.38 44.36 4.73
N GLN A 10 19.92 45.40 5.44
CA GLN A 10 19.82 45.35 6.90
C GLN A 10 18.89 44.24 7.39
N ARG A 11 17.80 43.96 6.65
CA ARG A 11 16.88 42.88 6.96
C ARG A 11 17.51 41.51 6.71
N ALA A 12 18.26 41.36 5.62
CA ALA A 12 18.99 40.14 5.30
C ALA A 12 20.04 39.83 6.39
N GLU A 13 20.85 40.82 6.78
CA GLU A 13 21.85 40.66 7.84
C GLU A 13 21.21 40.33 9.19
N ARG A 14 20.04 40.92 9.50
CA ARG A 14 19.29 40.58 10.71
C ARG A 14 18.79 39.14 10.68
N ALA A 15 18.31 38.66 9.53
CA ALA A 15 17.88 37.27 9.35
C ALA A 15 19.05 36.30 9.56
N VAL A 16 20.24 36.61 9.02
CA VAL A 16 21.47 35.83 9.27
C VAL A 16 21.78 35.73 10.76
N ARG A 17 21.75 36.85 11.50
CA ARG A 17 22.02 36.86 12.95
C ARG A 17 21.02 36.05 13.77
N ARG A 18 19.79 35.90 13.27
CA ARG A 18 18.73 35.10 13.91
C ARG A 18 18.77 33.62 13.54
N GLY A 19 19.65 33.23 12.60
CA GLY A 19 19.69 31.87 12.06
C GLY A 19 18.60 31.58 11.03
N GLU A 20 17.87 32.60 10.57
CA GLU A 20 16.85 32.50 9.52
C GLU A 20 17.53 32.49 8.13
N LEU A 21 18.37 31.48 7.88
CA LEU A 21 19.30 31.45 6.74
C LEU A 21 18.58 31.42 5.38
N LEU A 22 17.45 30.71 5.26
CA LEU A 22 16.66 30.66 4.02
C LEU A 22 16.06 32.03 3.67
N LEU A 23 15.46 32.71 4.66
CA LEU A 23 14.95 34.07 4.49
C LEU A 23 16.06 35.05 4.12
N ALA A 24 17.25 34.90 4.73
CA ALA A 24 18.40 35.73 4.37
C ALA A 24 18.80 35.55 2.90
N LEU A 25 18.78 34.32 2.38
CA LEU A 25 19.09 34.05 0.98
C LEU A 25 18.05 34.66 0.02
N GLU A 26 16.76 34.60 0.36
CA GLU A 26 15.71 35.24 -0.44
C GLU A 26 15.90 36.76 -0.52
N LEU A 27 16.27 37.40 0.61
CA LEU A 27 16.53 38.83 0.66
C LEU A 27 17.82 39.22 -0.08
N PHE A 28 18.83 38.37 -0.11
CA PHE A 28 20.03 38.61 -0.94
C PHE A 28 19.75 38.41 -2.42
N GLU A 29 18.88 37.47 -2.79
CA GLU A 29 18.47 37.28 -4.18
C GLU A 29 17.64 38.45 -4.70
N SER A 30 16.76 39.05 -3.89
CA SER A 30 16.05 40.25 -4.28
C SER A 30 17.00 41.44 -4.49
N LEU A 31 18.02 41.59 -3.64
CA LEU A 31 19.08 42.61 -3.83
C LEU A 31 19.86 42.40 -5.14
N LEU A 32 20.19 41.15 -5.47
CA LEU A 32 20.90 40.82 -6.71
C LEU A 32 20.00 40.90 -7.95
N ALA A 33 18.69 40.79 -7.82
CA ALA A 33 17.76 41.01 -8.92
C ALA A 33 17.79 42.48 -9.38
N ASP A 34 17.89 43.41 -8.42
CA ASP A 34 17.99 44.85 -8.69
C ASP A 34 19.42 45.26 -9.12
N ASN A 35 20.46 44.65 -8.53
CA ASN A 35 21.87 44.91 -8.85
C ASN A 35 22.67 43.60 -9.02
N PRO A 36 22.66 43.00 -10.22
CA PRO A 36 23.28 41.69 -10.45
C PRO A 36 24.79 41.64 -10.19
N GLU A 37 25.49 42.76 -10.37
CA GLU A 37 26.96 42.88 -10.26
C GLU A 37 27.47 43.21 -8.85
N ASP A 38 26.60 43.21 -7.83
CA ASP A 38 27.04 43.45 -6.46
C ASP A 38 27.78 42.23 -5.89
N GLU A 39 29.10 42.25 -6.08
CA GLU A 39 30.00 41.19 -5.63
C GLU A 39 30.02 41.04 -4.10
N ARG A 40 29.79 42.12 -3.34
CA ARG A 40 29.71 42.06 -1.88
C ARG A 40 28.51 41.22 -1.45
N VAL A 41 27.35 41.46 -2.06
CA VAL A 41 26.12 40.70 -1.76
C VAL A 41 26.26 39.25 -2.21
N ARG A 42 26.89 38.97 -3.36
CA ARG A 42 27.17 37.59 -3.82
C ARG A 42 28.04 36.83 -2.83
N GLN A 43 29.16 37.40 -2.39
CA GLN A 43 30.04 36.78 -1.40
C GLN A 43 29.32 36.51 -0.09
N ARG A 44 28.47 37.45 0.34
CA ARG A 44 27.68 37.29 1.56
C ARG A 44 26.68 36.14 1.42
N MET A 45 25.95 36.08 0.31
CA MET A 45 25.02 35.00 0.00
C MET A 45 25.73 33.64 -0.04
N GLU A 46 26.92 33.57 -0.61
CA GLU A 46 27.72 32.35 -0.65
C GLU A 46 28.17 31.90 0.75
N SER A 47 28.59 32.85 1.60
CA SER A 47 28.90 32.57 3.01
C SER A 47 27.72 32.01 3.78
N VAL A 48 26.50 32.47 3.50
CA VAL A 48 25.27 31.96 4.11
C VAL A 48 24.92 30.57 3.57
N ARG A 49 25.11 30.33 2.26
CA ARG A 49 24.92 28.98 1.67
C ARG A 49 25.86 27.95 2.28
N ALA A 50 27.09 28.34 2.62
CA ALA A 50 28.05 27.45 3.28
C ALA A 50 27.64 27.03 4.71
N LEU A 51 26.75 27.80 5.36
CA LEU A 51 26.22 27.47 6.69
C LEU A 51 25.02 26.51 6.65
N LEU A 52 24.37 26.35 5.49
CA LEU A 52 23.24 25.44 5.34
C LEU A 52 23.71 24.00 5.18
N GLN A 53 22.94 23.06 5.74
CA GLN A 53 23.19 21.65 5.49
C GLN A 53 22.78 21.29 4.05
N PRO A 54 23.41 20.26 3.43
CA PRO A 54 23.08 19.85 2.07
C PRO A 54 21.58 19.57 1.85
N SER A 55 20.88 19.02 2.85
CA SER A 55 19.45 18.74 2.79
C SER A 55 18.59 20.00 2.67
N GLU A 56 18.99 21.10 3.33
CA GLU A 56 18.26 22.38 3.30
C GLU A 56 18.43 23.08 1.95
N LEU A 57 19.60 22.94 1.31
CA LEU A 57 19.87 23.44 -0.03
C LEU A 57 19.04 22.69 -1.10
N VAL A 58 18.91 21.37 -0.97
CA VAL A 58 18.10 20.55 -1.91
C VAL A 58 16.62 20.85 -1.77
N ASN A 59 16.12 21.07 -0.54
CA ASN A 59 14.72 21.44 -0.32
C ASN A 59 14.37 22.79 -0.96
N ARG A 60 15.29 23.76 -0.95
CA ARG A 60 15.12 25.03 -1.67
C ARG A 60 15.07 24.87 -3.19
N ARG A 61 15.93 24.04 -3.78
CA ARG A 61 15.91 23.78 -5.23
C ARG A 61 14.64 23.04 -5.68
N ARG A 62 13.98 22.33 -4.76
CA ARG A 62 12.67 21.70 -4.99
C ARG A 62 11.49 22.64 -4.69
N ALA A 63 11.72 23.80 -4.09
CA ALA A 63 10.70 24.77 -3.70
C ALA A 63 10.28 25.69 -4.86
N GLU A 64 10.10 25.15 -6.06
CA GLU A 64 9.09 25.70 -6.98
C GLU A 64 7.89 24.74 -6.99
N PRO A 65 6.83 25.10 -6.27
CA PRO A 65 5.49 24.73 -6.71
C PRO A 65 4.52 25.89 -6.48
N ASP A 66 4.37 26.78 -7.45
CA ASP A 66 3.20 27.65 -7.51
C ASP A 66 2.06 26.95 -8.25
N ALA A 67 1.39 26.05 -7.53
CA ALA A 67 -0.02 25.75 -7.72
C ALA A 67 -0.58 25.19 -6.40
N PRO A 68 -1.60 25.84 -5.78
CA PRO A 68 -2.21 25.34 -4.57
C PRO A 68 -3.15 24.18 -4.93
N GLU A 69 -2.61 22.98 -5.14
CA GLU A 69 -3.43 21.79 -5.10
C GLU A 69 -3.77 21.56 -3.62
N GLN A 70 -5.03 21.79 -3.27
CA GLN A 70 -5.60 21.22 -2.07
C GLN A 70 -5.40 19.71 -2.20
N ALA A 71 -4.31 19.18 -1.63
CA ALA A 71 -4.15 17.76 -1.44
C ALA A 71 -5.28 17.33 -0.50
N ALA A 72 -6.41 16.97 -1.10
CA ALA A 72 -7.28 15.95 -0.52
C ALA A 72 -6.36 14.85 0.00
N PRO A 73 -6.65 14.25 1.17
CA PRO A 73 -5.84 13.11 1.64
C PRO A 73 -5.73 12.15 0.46
N GLU A 74 -4.52 11.98 -0.08
CA GLU A 74 -4.32 11.23 -1.32
C GLU A 74 -4.99 9.88 -1.11
N ALA A 75 -6.15 9.73 -1.73
CA ALA A 75 -6.91 8.51 -1.59
C ALA A 75 -6.01 7.44 -2.21
N LEU A 76 -5.68 6.43 -1.40
CA LEU A 76 -4.82 5.33 -1.83
C LEU A 76 -5.26 4.88 -3.22
N SER A 77 -4.30 4.84 -4.13
CA SER A 77 -4.53 4.35 -5.48
C SER A 77 -4.95 2.88 -5.44
N ASP A 78 -5.64 2.42 -6.49
CA ASP A 78 -6.07 1.03 -6.57
C ASP A 78 -4.88 0.05 -6.46
N ALA A 79 -3.71 0.43 -6.98
CA ALA A 79 -2.49 -0.36 -6.87
C ALA A 79 -1.97 -0.44 -5.42
N GLU A 80 -1.97 0.68 -4.68
CA GLU A 80 -1.57 0.70 -3.27
C GLU A 80 -2.52 -0.10 -2.39
N HIS A 81 -3.83 -0.03 -2.66
CA HIS A 81 -4.79 -0.93 -2.05
C HIS A 81 -4.44 -2.40 -2.35
N GLY A 82 -4.11 -2.72 -3.60
CA GLY A 82 -3.65 -4.05 -4.00
C GLY A 82 -2.44 -4.53 -3.19
N GLU A 83 -1.41 -3.70 -3.01
CA GLU A 83 -0.21 -4.03 -2.23
C GLU A 83 -0.50 -4.25 -0.73
N ILE A 84 -1.42 -3.49 -0.15
CA ILE A 84 -1.86 -3.71 1.24
C ILE A 84 -2.53 -5.09 1.39
N HIS A 85 -3.27 -5.54 0.39
CA HIS A 85 -3.85 -6.88 0.39
C HIS A 85 -2.79 -7.97 0.13
N ALA A 86 -1.88 -7.74 -0.82
CA ALA A 86 -0.82 -8.70 -1.16
C ALA A 86 0.14 -8.95 0.02
N SER A 87 0.58 -7.88 0.68
CA SER A 87 1.44 -7.96 1.88
C SER A 87 0.76 -8.68 3.06
N ALA A 88 -0.57 -8.67 3.11
CA ALA A 88 -1.36 -9.43 4.08
C ALA A 88 -1.66 -10.88 3.65
N GLY A 89 -1.11 -11.36 2.52
CA GLY A 89 -1.34 -12.69 1.96
C GLY A 89 -2.72 -12.88 1.32
N ARG A 90 -3.48 -11.80 1.13
CA ARG A 90 -4.82 -11.80 0.54
C ARG A 90 -4.73 -11.60 -0.97
N PHE A 91 -4.25 -12.62 -1.67
CA PHE A 91 -3.94 -12.53 -3.11
C PHE A 91 -5.17 -12.37 -4.00
N GLU A 92 -6.33 -12.92 -3.62
CA GLU A 92 -7.57 -12.74 -4.39
C GLU A 92 -8.03 -11.28 -4.38
N GLU A 93 -8.03 -10.63 -3.20
CA GLU A 93 -8.39 -9.23 -3.07
C GLU A 93 -7.35 -8.32 -3.72
N ALA A 94 -6.05 -8.65 -3.59
CA ALA A 94 -4.98 -7.94 -4.28
C ALA A 94 -5.18 -7.97 -5.80
N THR A 95 -5.51 -9.14 -6.37
CA THR A 95 -5.78 -9.32 -7.80
C THR A 95 -6.91 -8.40 -8.27
N ARG A 96 -8.04 -8.34 -7.53
CA ARG A 96 -9.18 -7.47 -7.88
C ARG A 96 -8.83 -5.99 -7.88
N TRP A 97 -7.95 -5.56 -6.99
CA TRP A 97 -7.50 -4.17 -6.94
C TRP A 97 -6.54 -3.85 -8.09
N TYR A 98 -5.62 -4.78 -8.41
CA TYR A 98 -4.74 -4.65 -9.56
C TYR A 98 -5.49 -4.69 -10.91
N GLU A 99 -6.58 -5.45 -11.02
CA GLU A 99 -7.46 -5.43 -12.20
C GLU A 99 -8.02 -4.02 -12.45
N LYS A 100 -8.53 -3.35 -11.42
CA LYS A 100 -8.98 -1.95 -11.53
C LYS A 100 -7.86 -0.99 -11.89
N ALA A 101 -6.67 -1.19 -11.34
CA ALA A 101 -5.50 -0.36 -11.65
C ALA A 101 -5.09 -0.50 -13.12
N VAL A 102 -5.10 -1.73 -13.66
CA VAL A 102 -4.83 -2.00 -15.08
C VAL A 102 -5.96 -1.46 -15.98
N GLU A 103 -7.22 -1.56 -15.58
CA GLU A 103 -8.34 -0.96 -16.33
C GLU A 103 -8.19 0.56 -16.48
N LYS A 104 -7.74 1.25 -15.42
CA LYS A 104 -7.49 2.70 -15.44
C LYS A 104 -6.26 3.08 -16.27
N ASN A 105 -5.22 2.27 -16.24
CA ASN A 105 -4.01 2.50 -17.01
C ASN A 105 -3.55 1.23 -17.72
N PRO A 106 -4.18 0.89 -18.86
CA PRO A 106 -3.91 -0.36 -19.53
C PRO A 106 -2.49 -0.39 -20.08
N GLY A 107 -1.86 0.75 -20.41
CA GLY A 107 -0.52 0.80 -20.99
C GLY A 107 0.63 0.58 -20.01
N ASN A 108 0.34 0.44 -18.71
CA ASN A 108 1.36 0.29 -17.68
C ASN A 108 1.79 -1.17 -17.53
N GLU A 109 2.98 -1.50 -18.04
CA GLU A 109 3.55 -2.86 -18.00
C GLU A 109 3.75 -3.36 -16.57
N LEU A 110 4.22 -2.50 -15.66
CA LEU A 110 4.46 -2.86 -14.26
C LEU A 110 3.18 -3.35 -13.56
N LEU A 111 2.03 -2.71 -13.82
CA LEU A 111 0.76 -3.14 -13.24
C LEU A 111 0.31 -4.50 -13.78
N ARG A 112 0.60 -4.79 -15.06
CA ARG A 112 0.25 -6.08 -15.67
C ARG A 112 1.13 -7.20 -15.15
N GLU A 113 2.44 -6.98 -15.08
CA GLU A 113 3.40 -7.94 -14.51
C GLU A 113 3.00 -8.28 -13.08
N ARG A 114 2.71 -7.26 -12.28
CA ARG A 114 2.30 -7.45 -10.89
C ARG A 114 0.97 -8.21 -10.78
N LEU A 115 0.00 -7.94 -11.65
CA LEU A 115 -1.25 -8.69 -11.72
C LEU A 115 -1.03 -10.17 -12.09
N GLU A 116 -0.12 -10.45 -13.02
CA GLU A 116 0.25 -11.81 -13.41
C GLU A 116 0.92 -12.58 -12.26
N GLU A 117 1.84 -11.94 -11.55
CA GLU A 117 2.44 -12.51 -10.33
C GLU A 117 1.37 -12.87 -9.30
N LEU A 118 0.45 -11.95 -9.00
CA LEU A 118 -0.62 -12.17 -8.02
C LEU A 118 -1.54 -13.33 -8.40
N ARG A 119 -1.81 -13.51 -9.70
CA ARG A 119 -2.59 -14.65 -10.23
C ARG A 119 -1.87 -15.98 -10.04
N SER A 120 -0.53 -16.00 -10.05
CA SER A 120 0.23 -17.22 -9.77
C SER A 120 0.14 -17.66 -8.29
N PHE A 121 -0.12 -16.71 -7.38
CA PHE A 121 -0.27 -16.97 -5.94
C PHE A 121 -1.71 -17.32 -5.53
N ALA A 122 -2.70 -16.99 -6.36
CA ALA A 122 -4.07 -17.41 -6.13
C ALA A 122 -4.18 -18.94 -6.32
N PRO A 123 -4.88 -19.68 -5.44
CA PRO A 123 -5.00 -21.12 -5.58
C PRO A 123 -5.69 -21.48 -6.92
N PRO A 124 -5.35 -22.61 -7.55
CA PRO A 124 -6.08 -23.16 -8.69
C PRO A 124 -7.46 -23.64 -8.23
N GLY A 125 -8.36 -22.68 -8.00
CA GLY A 125 -9.71 -22.87 -7.48
C GLY A 125 -10.66 -21.73 -7.85
N ALA A 126 -10.21 -20.76 -8.66
CA ALA A 126 -11.10 -19.85 -9.34
C ALA A 126 -12.07 -20.69 -10.19
N ARG A 127 -13.37 -20.43 -10.07
CA ARG A 127 -14.41 -21.06 -10.91
C ARG A 127 -13.91 -21.06 -12.34
N ALA A 128 -13.80 -22.25 -12.94
CA ALA A 128 -13.56 -22.38 -14.36
C ALA A 128 -14.49 -21.43 -15.10
N ASP A 129 -13.98 -20.70 -16.08
CA ASP A 129 -14.79 -19.85 -16.93
C ASP A 129 -15.74 -20.74 -17.74
N LEU A 130 -16.93 -21.01 -17.18
CA LEU A 130 -17.98 -21.78 -17.81
C LEU A 130 -18.55 -21.05 -19.04
N ALA A 131 -18.24 -19.77 -19.23
CA ALA A 131 -18.62 -19.03 -20.44
C ALA A 131 -17.69 -19.33 -21.62
N ALA A 132 -16.44 -19.74 -21.35
CA ALA A 132 -15.49 -20.20 -22.37
C ALA A 132 -15.69 -21.69 -22.75
N ALA A 133 -16.54 -22.43 -22.02
CA ALA A 133 -16.87 -23.80 -22.37
C ALA A 133 -17.74 -23.81 -23.64
N GLU A 134 -17.14 -24.22 -24.76
CA GLU A 134 -17.87 -24.55 -25.99
C GLU A 134 -19.01 -25.52 -25.62
N LYS A 135 -20.26 -25.11 -25.88
CA LYS A 135 -21.42 -25.97 -25.62
C LYS A 135 -21.31 -27.19 -26.51
N LEU A 136 -20.90 -28.33 -25.94
CA LEU A 136 -21.12 -29.62 -26.60
C LEU A 136 -22.62 -29.76 -26.82
N GLU A 137 -23.04 -29.81 -28.08
CA GLU A 137 -24.42 -30.19 -28.42
C GLU A 137 -24.66 -31.61 -27.86
N ALA A 138 -25.60 -31.70 -26.93
CA ALA A 138 -26.02 -32.98 -26.40
C ALA A 138 -26.66 -33.79 -27.55
N PRO A 139 -26.26 -35.05 -27.77
CA PRO A 139 -26.93 -35.90 -28.75
C PRO A 139 -28.43 -36.04 -28.38
N PRO A 140 -29.31 -36.20 -29.38
CA PRO A 140 -30.75 -36.22 -29.16
C PRO A 140 -31.14 -37.31 -28.16
N SER A 141 -31.93 -36.92 -27.16
CA SER A 141 -32.41 -37.78 -26.09
C SER A 141 -33.25 -38.94 -26.65
N PRO A 142 -33.04 -40.20 -26.22
CA PRO A 142 -33.94 -41.29 -26.56
C PRO A 142 -35.33 -41.10 -25.90
N PRO A 143 -36.40 -41.69 -26.46
CA PRO A 143 -37.77 -41.39 -26.04
C PRO A 143 -38.04 -41.85 -24.60
N ARG A 144 -38.84 -41.05 -23.89
CA ARG A 144 -39.23 -41.23 -22.48
C ARG A 144 -39.85 -42.62 -22.21
N PRO A 145 -39.43 -43.33 -21.14
CA PRO A 145 -40.26 -44.36 -20.55
C PRO A 145 -41.27 -43.75 -19.56
N VAL A 146 -42.46 -44.36 -19.55
CA VAL A 146 -43.67 -44.16 -18.73
C VAL A 146 -43.47 -43.89 -17.22
N PRO A 147 -44.45 -43.24 -16.54
CA PRO A 147 -44.28 -42.81 -15.16
C PRO A 147 -44.33 -44.01 -14.20
N ARG A 148 -43.25 -44.23 -13.45
CA ARG A 148 -43.26 -45.16 -12.31
C ARG A 148 -43.53 -44.41 -11.02
N GLN A 149 -44.51 -44.96 -10.32
CA GLN A 149 -45.11 -44.54 -9.07
C GLN A 149 -44.09 -44.21 -7.97
N GLN A 150 -44.48 -43.26 -7.12
CA GLN A 150 -43.90 -43.01 -5.80
C GLN A 150 -43.73 -44.33 -5.04
N LEU A 151 -42.48 -44.70 -4.79
CA LEU A 151 -42.12 -45.63 -3.73
C LEU A 151 -41.03 -44.99 -2.91
N GLY A 152 -41.36 -44.72 -1.65
CA GLY A 152 -40.41 -44.30 -0.65
C GLY A 152 -39.44 -45.40 -0.28
N ARG A 153 -38.38 -44.94 0.39
CA ARG A 153 -37.41 -45.65 1.22
C ARG A 153 -36.23 -46.34 0.52
N SER A 154 -35.07 -45.79 0.91
CA SER A 154 -33.77 -46.44 1.12
C SER A 154 -33.04 -47.03 -0.08
N ALA A 155 -32.09 -46.25 -0.60
CA ALA A 155 -30.81 -46.78 -1.03
C ALA A 155 -29.71 -46.12 -0.19
N ARG A 156 -29.05 -46.95 0.63
CA ARG A 156 -27.90 -46.63 1.46
C ARG A 156 -26.77 -46.07 0.60
N ALA A 157 -26.38 -44.82 0.81
CA ALA A 157 -25.03 -44.36 0.51
C ALA A 157 -24.13 -44.84 1.66
N ALA A 158 -23.75 -46.13 1.59
CA ALA A 158 -22.59 -46.62 2.33
C ALA A 158 -21.36 -46.34 1.47
N GLU A 159 -20.28 -45.94 2.12
CA GLU A 159 -18.95 -45.59 1.57
C GLU A 159 -18.69 -44.12 1.26
N ALA A 160 -18.94 -43.26 2.25
CA ALA A 160 -17.98 -42.21 2.55
C ALA A 160 -17.50 -42.43 4.00
N SER A 161 -16.39 -43.15 4.14
CA SER A 161 -15.69 -43.26 5.43
C SER A 161 -14.94 -41.95 5.67
N PHE A 162 -15.63 -40.98 6.28
CA PHE A 162 -14.94 -39.91 6.97
C PHE A 162 -14.67 -40.42 8.38
N ALA A 163 -13.39 -40.66 8.69
CA ALA A 163 -12.98 -40.84 10.07
C ALA A 163 -13.55 -39.66 10.88
N PRO A 164 -14.26 -39.90 12.01
CA PRO A 164 -14.67 -38.81 12.86
C PRO A 164 -13.38 -38.15 13.35
N LEU A 165 -13.20 -36.88 13.04
CA LEU A 165 -12.22 -36.03 13.71
C LEU A 165 -12.71 -35.86 15.16
N ASP A 166 -12.56 -36.90 15.97
CA ASP A 166 -12.82 -36.93 17.40
C ASP A 166 -11.69 -36.23 18.17
N GLU A 167 -11.26 -35.08 17.65
CA GLU A 167 -10.47 -34.12 18.40
C GLU A 167 -11.21 -32.79 18.37
N ARG A 168 -12.23 -32.70 19.23
CA ARG A 168 -12.60 -31.39 19.76
C ARG A 168 -11.29 -30.76 20.26
N PRO A 169 -10.89 -29.56 19.79
CA PRO A 169 -9.74 -28.90 20.38
C PRO A 169 -10.05 -28.77 21.87
N LYS A 170 -9.23 -29.40 22.71
CA LYS A 170 -9.32 -29.28 24.17
C LYS A 170 -9.53 -27.79 24.47
N ALA A 171 -10.64 -27.48 25.14
CA ALA A 171 -11.03 -26.10 25.43
C ALA A 171 -9.80 -25.39 25.99
N ARG A 172 -9.26 -24.44 25.22
CA ARG A 172 -8.04 -23.71 25.59
C ARG A 172 -8.39 -22.97 26.88
N GLU A 173 -7.65 -23.25 27.95
CA GLU A 173 -7.82 -22.52 29.20
C GLU A 173 -7.76 -21.01 28.93
N PRO A 174 -8.69 -20.23 29.48
CA PRO A 174 -8.76 -18.78 29.26
C PRO A 174 -7.46 -18.13 29.74
N LEU A 175 -6.96 -17.17 28.96
CA LEU A 175 -5.76 -16.45 29.32
C LEU A 175 -6.00 -15.56 30.56
N PRO A 176 -5.01 -15.43 31.47
CA PRO A 176 -5.06 -14.47 32.55
C PRO A 176 -5.29 -13.04 32.04
N ARG A 177 -6.03 -12.21 32.80
CA ARG A 177 -6.22 -10.78 32.46
C ARG A 177 -4.99 -9.93 32.76
N ASP A 178 -4.14 -10.38 33.69
CA ASP A 178 -2.88 -9.71 33.99
C ASP A 178 -1.87 -9.90 32.83
N PRO A 179 -1.31 -8.82 32.26
CA PRO A 179 -0.41 -8.92 31.11
C PRO A 179 0.84 -9.78 31.35
N ILE A 180 1.39 -9.74 32.56
CA ILE A 180 2.62 -10.47 32.90
C ILE A 180 2.32 -11.97 32.97
N GLU A 181 1.24 -12.36 33.65
CA GLU A 181 0.82 -13.76 33.73
C GLU A 181 0.34 -14.31 32.37
N MET A 182 -0.30 -13.49 31.54
CA MET A 182 -0.65 -13.86 30.17
C MET A 182 0.60 -14.19 29.34
N LEU A 183 1.63 -13.34 29.42
CA LEU A 183 2.87 -13.55 28.68
C LEU A 183 3.59 -14.83 29.12
N LYS A 184 3.69 -15.07 30.43
CA LYS A 184 4.27 -16.33 30.97
C LYS A 184 3.55 -17.56 30.44
N THR A 185 2.21 -17.53 30.48
CA THR A 185 1.36 -18.64 30.00
C THR A 185 1.60 -18.93 28.51
N LEU A 186 1.74 -17.89 27.68
CA LEU A 186 2.00 -18.05 26.24
C LEU A 186 3.40 -18.61 25.97
N LEU A 187 4.42 -18.13 26.69
CA LEU A 187 5.79 -18.60 26.54
C LEU A 187 5.93 -20.08 26.92
N ASP A 188 5.26 -20.51 27.99
CA ASP A 188 5.28 -21.91 28.40
C ASP A 188 4.55 -22.81 27.40
N ARG A 189 3.44 -22.36 26.81
CA ARG A 189 2.76 -23.09 25.72
C ARG A 189 3.66 -23.31 24.51
N ILE A 190 4.42 -22.30 24.11
CA ILE A 190 5.37 -22.41 22.97
C ILE A 190 6.48 -23.40 23.31
N ARG A 191 7.01 -23.37 24.54
CA ARG A 191 8.04 -24.31 25.00
C ARG A 191 7.54 -25.74 25.06
N SER A 192 6.31 -25.98 25.53
CA SER A 192 5.72 -27.33 25.59
C SER A 192 5.43 -27.88 24.20
N ALA A 193 4.94 -27.06 23.27
CA ALA A 193 4.67 -27.47 21.90
C ALA A 193 5.96 -27.87 21.13
N ARG A 194 7.10 -27.25 21.45
CA ARG A 194 8.40 -27.62 20.84
C ARG A 194 9.02 -28.89 21.44
N ARG A 195 8.54 -29.37 22.60
CA ARG A 195 9.10 -30.53 23.30
C ARG A 195 8.38 -31.85 22.99
N ASN A 196 7.19 -31.81 22.41
CA ASN A 196 6.50 -32.99 21.86
C ASN A 196 6.51 -32.88 20.33
N PRO A 197 7.43 -33.58 19.62
CA PRO A 197 7.39 -33.69 18.17
C PRO A 197 6.19 -34.53 17.69
#